data_AF-A0A7K3ZN15-F1
#
_entry.id   AF-A0A7K3ZN15-F1
#
_cell.length_a   1.000
_cell.length_b   1.000
_cell.length_c   1.000
_cell.angle_alpha   90.00
_cell.angle_beta   90.00
_cell.angle_gamma   90.00
#
_symmetry.space_group_name_H-M   'P 1'
#
loop_
_entity.id
_entity.type
_entity.pdbx_description
1 polymer ?
#
loop_
_entity_poly.entity_id
_entity_poly.type
_entity_poly.pdbx_seq_one_letter_code
_entity_poly.pdbx_strand_id
1 'polypeptide(L)'
;MVRSSTSGFDKTDLISDLKTAGFEDSIAEVIADRVEKRRGGEWTMDMGRQEAVRQAQDLLVDAHRALDTFRSSALTSVGRRDHGEQERSLSERLADIALL
;
A
#
# COMPACT_ATOMS: atom_id res chain seq x y z
N MET A 1 3.15 41.64 -16.52
CA MET A 1 4.22 40.65 -16.83
C MET A 1 3.62 39.27 -16.68
N VAL A 2 3.31 38.62 -17.81
CA VAL A 2 2.80 37.25 -17.84
C VAL A 2 4.00 36.33 -17.63
N ARG A 3 4.04 35.57 -16.53
CA ARG A 3 5.04 34.50 -16.39
C ARG A 3 4.65 33.43 -17.41
N SER A 4 5.43 33.30 -18.47
CA SER A 4 5.32 32.22 -19.43
C SER A 4 5.53 30.90 -18.68
N SER A 5 4.43 30.22 -18.34
CA SER A 5 4.41 28.90 -17.72
C SER A 5 4.78 27.84 -18.76
N THR A 6 6.05 27.78 -19.11
CA THR A 6 6.63 26.61 -19.78
C THR A 6 7.74 26.04 -18.91
N SER A 7 7.55 26.00 -17.59
CA SER A 7 8.40 25.20 -16.72
C SER A 7 7.98 23.74 -16.92
N GLY A 8 8.87 22.94 -17.51
CA GLY A 8 8.69 21.50 -17.55
C GLY A 8 8.48 20.93 -16.14
N PHE A 9 7.98 19.72 -16.06
CA PHE A 9 7.78 19.03 -14.80
C PHE A 9 9.07 18.96 -13.98
N ASP A 10 9.01 19.49 -12.76
CA ASP A 10 10.06 19.39 -11.75
C ASP A 10 9.53 18.60 -10.54
N LYS A 11 10.27 17.57 -10.16
CA LYS A 11 9.91 16.70 -9.04
C LYS A 11 10.00 17.40 -7.70
N THR A 12 11.00 18.25 -7.50
CA THR A 12 11.20 19.00 -6.24
C THR A 12 10.07 20.00 -6.04
N ASP A 13 9.59 20.61 -7.12
CA ASP A 13 8.39 21.47 -7.07
C ASP A 13 7.15 20.65 -6.70
N LEU A 14 6.96 19.47 -7.30
CA LEU A 14 5.83 18.60 -6.96
C LEU A 14 5.88 18.13 -5.48
N ILE A 15 7.05 17.77 -4.97
CA ILE A 15 7.22 17.40 -3.54
C ILE A 15 6.80 18.57 -2.65
N SER A 16 7.22 19.79 -2.98
CA SER A 16 6.88 20.99 -2.22
C SER A 16 5.36 21.26 -2.22
N ASP A 17 4.70 21.08 -3.38
CA ASP A 17 3.24 21.17 -3.49
C ASP A 17 2.52 20.13 -2.61
N LEU A 18 2.98 18.88 -2.62
CA LEU A 18 2.40 17.79 -1.82
C LEU A 18 2.56 18.04 -0.32
N LYS A 19 3.75 18.50 0.12
CA LYS A 19 3.99 18.87 1.51
C LYS A 19 3.09 20.03 1.94
N THR A 20 2.90 21.03 1.08
CA THR A 20 2.00 22.16 1.32
C THR A 20 0.55 21.71 1.45
N ALA A 21 0.15 20.66 0.73
CA ALA A 21 -1.17 20.04 0.85
C ALA A 21 -1.34 19.17 2.12
N GLY A 22 -0.28 18.99 2.92
CA GLY A 22 -0.33 18.26 4.19
C GLY A 22 0.13 16.81 4.12
N PHE A 23 0.71 16.36 3.00
CA PHE A 23 1.38 15.06 2.97
C PHE A 23 2.66 15.12 3.80
N GLU A 24 2.91 14.07 4.58
CA GLU A 24 4.17 13.86 5.28
C GLU A 24 5.32 13.65 4.26
N ASP A 25 6.53 14.05 4.65
CA ASP A 25 7.71 14.12 3.77
C ASP A 25 7.96 12.82 3.01
N SER A 26 7.95 11.67 3.70
CA SER A 26 8.18 10.37 3.07
C SER A 26 7.07 9.98 2.09
N ILE A 27 5.82 10.34 2.39
CA ILE A 27 4.68 10.07 1.50
C ILE A 27 4.72 10.98 0.26
N ALA A 28 5.06 12.26 0.45
CA ALA A 28 5.23 13.20 -0.65
C ALA A 28 6.33 12.74 -1.63
N GLU A 29 7.48 12.28 -1.09
CA GLU A 29 8.57 11.72 -1.90
C GLU A 29 8.13 10.46 -2.65
N VAL A 30 7.44 9.52 -2.00
CA VAL A 30 6.95 8.29 -2.65
C VAL A 30 5.97 8.60 -3.79
N ILE A 31 5.04 9.54 -3.58
CA ILE A 31 4.10 9.95 -4.63
C ILE A 31 4.86 10.58 -5.80
N ALA A 32 5.76 11.53 -5.52
CA ALA A 32 6.53 12.21 -6.56
C ALA A 32 7.45 11.26 -7.35
N ASP A 33 8.06 10.28 -6.68
CA ASP A 33 8.81 9.19 -7.31
C ASP A 33 7.96 8.36 -8.28
N ARG A 34 6.73 8.03 -7.88
CA ARG A 34 5.80 7.27 -8.72
C ARG A 34 5.37 8.09 -9.94
N VAL A 35 5.14 9.38 -9.77
CA VAL A 35 4.85 10.31 -10.89
C VAL A 35 6.06 10.37 -11.82
N GLU A 36 7.26 10.59 -11.30
CA GLU A 36 8.49 10.66 -12.10
C GLU A 36 8.77 9.36 -12.86
N LYS A 37 8.50 8.19 -12.27
CA LYS A 37 8.64 6.90 -12.96
C LYS A 37 7.63 6.70 -14.08
N ARG A 38 6.45 7.32 -13.99
CA ARG A 38 5.41 7.24 -15.02
C ARG A 38 5.50 8.33 -16.06
N ARG A 39 6.17 9.44 -15.76
CA ARG A 39 6.28 10.55 -16.70
C ARG A 39 6.91 10.03 -17.99
N GLY A 40 6.27 10.38 -19.10
CA GLY A 40 6.74 10.05 -20.44
C GLY A 40 7.74 11.11 -20.91
N GLY A 41 7.55 11.62 -22.12
CA GLY A 41 8.30 12.75 -22.66
C GLY A 41 8.03 14.06 -21.90
N GLU A 42 7.79 15.14 -22.62
CA GLU A 42 7.62 16.46 -21.98
C GLU A 42 6.30 16.54 -21.22
N TRP A 43 6.37 16.39 -19.90
CA TRP A 43 5.28 16.64 -18.98
C TRP A 43 5.36 18.07 -18.45
N THR A 44 4.20 18.68 -18.27
CA THR A 44 4.06 19.94 -17.54
C THR A 44 3.86 19.67 -16.04
N MET A 45 4.05 20.69 -15.22
CA MET A 45 3.72 20.61 -13.79
C MET A 45 2.25 20.24 -13.54
N ASP A 46 1.31 20.74 -14.35
CA ASP A 46 -0.10 20.42 -14.20
C ASP A 46 -0.40 18.93 -14.46
N MET A 47 0.25 18.33 -15.47
CA MET A 47 0.16 16.88 -15.70
C MET A 47 0.75 16.09 -14.54
N GLY A 48 1.88 16.55 -14.00
CA GLY A 48 2.49 15.97 -12.80
C GLY A 48 1.56 16.00 -11.59
N ARG A 49 0.87 17.12 -11.35
CA ARG A 49 -0.11 17.27 -10.26
C ARG A 49 -1.31 16.34 -10.46
N GLN A 50 -1.86 16.25 -11.68
CA GLN A 50 -2.96 15.33 -11.98
C GLN A 50 -2.57 13.86 -11.73
N GLU A 51 -1.38 13.46 -12.18
CA GLU A 51 -0.89 12.11 -11.94
C GLU A 51 -0.60 11.89 -10.45
N ALA A 52 -0.11 12.90 -9.72
CA ALA A 52 0.10 12.79 -8.28
C ALA A 52 -1.19 12.49 -7.51
N VAL A 53 -2.32 13.09 -7.89
CA VAL A 53 -3.65 12.73 -7.33
C VAL A 53 -3.95 11.26 -7.57
N ARG A 54 -3.72 10.77 -8.79
CA ARG A 54 -3.94 9.37 -9.15
C ARG A 54 -3.05 8.43 -8.33
N GLN A 55 -1.77 8.77 -8.16
CA GLN A 55 -0.81 7.99 -7.37
C GLN A 55 -1.15 7.97 -5.87
N ALA A 56 -1.65 9.08 -5.32
CA ALA A 56 -2.10 9.15 -3.94
C ALA A 56 -3.32 8.24 -3.70
N GLN A 57 -4.26 8.20 -4.64
CA GLN A 57 -5.42 7.31 -4.58
C GLN A 57 -5.00 5.83 -4.68
N ASP A 58 -4.11 5.50 -5.62
CA ASP A 58 -3.56 4.14 -5.75
C ASP A 58 -2.88 3.70 -4.44
N LEU A 59 -2.10 4.58 -3.82
CA LEU A 59 -1.41 4.29 -2.55
C LEU A 59 -2.40 4.01 -1.40
N LEU A 60 -3.51 4.74 -1.32
CA LEU A 60 -4.57 4.49 -0.33
C LEU A 60 -5.23 3.13 -0.54
N VAL A 61 -5.52 2.76 -1.79
CA VAL A 61 -6.09 1.45 -2.14
C VAL A 61 -5.13 0.32 -1.77
N ASP A 62 -3.85 0.47 -2.09
CA ASP A 62 -2.80 -0.50 -1.72
C ASP A 62 -2.71 -0.66 -0.20
N ALA A 63 -2.75 0.46 0.54
CA ALA A 63 -2.69 0.45 2.00
C ALA A 63 -3.91 -0.26 2.62
N HIS A 64 -5.12 -0.01 2.11
CA HIS A 64 -6.32 -0.73 2.54
C HIS A 64 -6.22 -2.23 2.27
N ARG A 65 -5.77 -2.62 1.07
CA ARG A 65 -5.58 -4.02 0.71
C ARG A 65 -4.54 -4.72 1.59
N ALA A 66 -3.44 -4.04 1.90
CA ALA A 66 -2.41 -4.55 2.79
C ALA A 66 -2.95 -4.75 4.22
N LEU A 67 -3.74 -3.80 4.72
CA LEU A 67 -4.39 -3.90 6.02
C LEU A 67 -5.36 -5.09 6.08
N ASP A 68 -6.18 -5.30 5.06
CA ASP A 68 -7.12 -6.43 5.01
C ASP A 68 -6.39 -7.77 4.93
N THR A 69 -5.30 -7.83 4.16
CA THR A 69 -4.43 -9.01 4.12
C THR A 69 -3.82 -9.30 5.48
N PHE A 70 -3.31 -8.27 6.17
CA PHE A 70 -2.73 -8.41 7.50
C PHE A 70 -3.77 -8.85 8.55
N ARG A 71 -4.98 -8.28 8.51
CA ARG A 71 -6.09 -8.70 9.38
C ARG A 71 -6.44 -10.17 9.17
N SER A 72 -6.55 -10.58 7.91
CA SER A 72 -6.87 -11.95 7.55
C SER A 72 -5.79 -12.93 8.03
N SER A 73 -4.50 -12.59 7.86
CA SER A 73 -3.40 -13.43 8.32
C SER A 73 -3.26 -13.48 9.85
N ALA A 74 -3.45 -12.35 10.53
CA ALA A 74 -3.43 -12.26 11.99
C ALA A 74 -4.54 -13.09 12.64
N LEU A 75 -5.76 -13.07 12.07
CA LEU A 75 -6.89 -13.87 12.54
C LEU A 75 -6.72 -15.36 12.23
N THR A 76 -6.14 -15.70 11.07
CA THR A 76 -5.86 -17.11 10.72
C THR A 76 -4.75 -17.73 11.59
N SER A 77 -3.78 -16.92 12.06
CA SER A 77 -2.73 -17.37 12.97
C SER A 77 -3.24 -17.79 14.35
N VAL A 78 -4.42 -17.32 14.77
CA VAL A 78 -5.02 -17.70 16.07
C VAL A 78 -5.82 -19.01 15.94
N GLY A 79 -6.51 -19.24 14.81
CA GLY A 79 -7.33 -20.43 14.61
C GLY A 79 -6.56 -21.73 14.30
N ARG A 80 -5.28 -21.65 13.92
CA ARG A 80 -4.47 -22.84 13.56
C ARG A 80 -3.79 -23.54 14.74
N ARG A 81 -3.74 -22.93 15.93
CA ARG A 81 -3.16 -23.57 17.12
C ARG A 81 -4.12 -24.54 17.81
N ASP A 82 -5.43 -24.30 17.77
CA ASP A 82 -6.39 -25.16 18.46
C ASP A 82 -6.81 -26.41 17.66
N HIS A 83 -6.86 -26.34 16.33
CA HIS A 83 -7.32 -27.49 15.53
C HIS A 83 -6.31 -28.65 15.45
N GLY A 84 -4.99 -28.37 15.51
CA GLY A 84 -3.96 -29.40 15.42
C GLY A 84 -3.81 -30.26 16.69
N GLU A 85 -4.14 -29.69 17.86
CA GLU A 85 -4.11 -30.43 19.13
C GLU A 85 -5.37 -31.26 19.34
N GLN A 86 -6.52 -30.77 18.84
CA GLN A 86 -7.79 -31.47 18.97
C GLN A 86 -7.88 -32.73 18.07
N GLU A 87 -7.33 -32.67 16.84
CA GLU A 87 -7.28 -33.85 15.95
C GLU A 87 -6.29 -34.92 16.42
N ARG A 88 -5.16 -34.53 17.03
CA ARG A 88 -4.24 -35.48 17.66
C ARG A 88 -4.87 -36.19 18.86
N SER A 89 -5.54 -35.45 19.73
CA SER A 89 -6.23 -36.01 20.90
C SER A 89 -7.33 -37.01 20.52
N LEU A 90 -8.12 -36.71 19.48
CA LEU A 90 -9.16 -37.61 19.01
C LEU A 90 -8.59 -38.87 18.35
N SER A 91 -7.49 -38.74 17.59
CA SER A 91 -6.85 -39.87 16.93
C SER A 91 -6.20 -40.84 17.94
N GLU A 92 -5.55 -40.32 18.99
CA GLU A 92 -5.03 -41.15 20.09
C GLU A 92 -6.15 -41.85 20.86
N ARG A 93 -7.23 -41.13 21.20
CA ARG A 93 -8.37 -41.72 21.91
C ARG A 93 -9.10 -42.81 21.12
N LEU A 94 -9.16 -42.68 19.79
CA LEU A 94 -9.77 -43.69 18.93
C LEU A 94 -8.87 -44.92 18.73
N ALA A 95 -7.54 -44.75 18.77
CA ALA A 95 -6.61 -45.86 18.71
C ALA A 95 -6.69 -46.77 19.95
N ASP A 96 -6.89 -46.19 21.14
CA ASP A 96 -7.03 -46.94 22.39
C ASP A 96 -8.34 -47.76 22.48
N ILE A 97 -9.41 -47.31 21.82
CA ILE A 97 -10.70 -48.03 21.79
C ILE A 97 -10.67 -49.20 20.81
N ALA A 98 -9.87 -49.13 19.75
CA ALA A 98 -9.76 -50.19 18.74
C ALA A 98 -8.89 -51.38 19.17
N LEU A 99 -8.24 -51.32 20.33
CA LEU A 99 -7.31 -52.32 20.87
C LEU A 99 -7.88 -53.14 22.05
N LEU A 100 -9.17 -52.98 22.39
CA LEU A 100 -9.91 -53.78 23.37
C LEU A 100 -10.97 -54.66 22.68
#